data_AF-A0A8T5MI14-F1
#
_entry.id   AF-A0A8T5MI14-F1
#
_cell.length_a   1.000
_cell.length_b   1.000
_cell.length_c   1.000
_cell.angle_alpha   90.00
_cell.angle_beta   90.00
_cell.angle_gamma   90.00
#
_symmetry.space_group_name_H-M   'P 1'
#
loop_
_entity.id
_entity.type
_entity.pdbx_description
1 polymer ?
#
loop_
_entity_poly.entity_id
_entity_poly.type
_entity_poly.pdbx_seq_one_letter_code
_entity_poly.pdbx_strand_id
1 'polypeptide(L)'
;MTESEKSCIYQSKDGHLYMPNSKVNIQEEYKPVIEDVLSFFKKLNNKNIHSIYLRGSLVFGSGIKGLSDIDFFIITLKPLTDFDRQMIQKHMDNLNKKYFFITRFDIGYFVLDQILSMKENVLIKLTSICIYGEDIKNKIKDPRPGKDLTISLSLLEGEISKTRNEIKRGLYDETNTKAMCVWIMKRIVRSGLEIVSSREGCFTRNLGICFDKFSEYYLGKKDNMHKALSLALEPTNDIKIIEGVFESIGNWLVSEGKRLNLIQQSSENINKVMVNKITSLFNKNRIICLLRYGPKEKFEGSLPADFDFLLLLDKYQNNDYLLLSCFKKLDLPVEVFIDYKDQIISKGIKNYQRGRHGSYFFKILASAETLFGNNFYKENENQLDNNKINSDLLYRVEEYFYRIQKSVINDGKSSKSEIEKYLGRILTDLMLVTGEIQFQDMHNHHYTHIIFDVLKSTNIISTHTKNLIKEFTSKSILDIILLGEIIGELYEQYLKIRHNTKI
;
A
#
# COMPACT_ATOMS: atom_id res chain seq x y z
N MET A 1 31.58 22.51 -7.85
CA MET A 1 30.52 21.68 -8.44
C MET A 1 30.79 21.52 -9.92
N THR A 2 31.17 20.32 -10.35
CA THR A 2 31.48 20.00 -11.75
C THR A 2 30.21 19.72 -12.54
N GLU A 3 30.25 19.87 -13.86
CA GLU A 3 29.11 19.71 -14.79
C GLU A 3 28.38 18.36 -14.70
N SER A 4 29.00 17.31 -14.13
CA SER A 4 28.37 15.99 -13.94
C SER A 4 27.35 15.93 -12.79
N GLU A 5 27.32 16.92 -11.90
CA GLU A 5 26.33 17.02 -10.81
C GLU A 5 24.97 17.59 -11.26
N LYS A 6 24.87 18.08 -12.51
CA LYS A 6 23.75 18.89 -13.03
C LYS A 6 22.60 18.13 -13.68
N SER A 7 22.58 16.81 -13.69
CA SER A 7 21.72 16.11 -14.65
C SER A 7 20.48 15.48 -14.03
N CYS A 8 19.31 16.06 -14.34
CA CYS A 8 18.06 15.33 -14.27
C CYS A 8 18.01 14.26 -15.35
N ILE A 9 17.30 13.17 -15.06
CA ILE A 9 16.84 12.22 -16.06
C ILE A 9 15.53 12.79 -16.60
N TYR A 10 15.53 13.29 -17.83
CA TYR A 10 14.35 13.86 -18.47
C TYR A 10 13.55 12.81 -19.22
N GLN A 11 12.25 13.02 -19.27
CA GLN A 11 11.30 12.20 -19.98
C GLN A 11 11.63 12.12 -21.47
N SER A 12 11.60 10.92 -22.03
CA SER A 12 11.74 10.69 -23.47
C SER A 12 10.42 10.95 -24.21
N LYS A 13 10.48 10.98 -25.54
CA LYS A 13 9.32 11.30 -26.40
C LYS A 13 8.12 10.35 -26.22
N ASP A 14 8.37 9.12 -25.79
CA ASP A 14 7.34 8.09 -25.51
C ASP A 14 6.74 8.21 -24.10
N GLY A 15 7.16 9.21 -23.32
CA GLY A 15 6.61 9.53 -22.02
C GLY A 15 7.25 8.79 -20.84
N HIS A 16 8.27 7.96 -21.06
CA HIS A 16 8.97 7.23 -20.00
C HIS A 16 10.29 7.90 -19.61
N LEU A 17 10.92 7.39 -18.57
CA LEU A 17 12.24 7.78 -18.12
C LEU A 17 13.19 6.59 -18.29
N TYR A 18 14.34 6.87 -18.89
CA TYR A 18 15.37 5.88 -19.13
C TYR A 18 16.66 6.33 -18.46
N MET A 19 17.36 5.39 -17.83
CA MET A 19 18.72 5.65 -17.39
C MET A 19 19.57 5.98 -18.62
N PRO A 20 20.22 7.14 -18.68
CA PRO A 20 21.02 7.51 -19.84
C PRO A 20 22.30 6.67 -19.86
N ASN A 21 22.39 5.72 -20.79
CA ASN A 21 23.54 4.80 -20.92
C ASN A 21 24.88 5.52 -21.06
N SER A 22 24.91 6.69 -21.72
CA SER A 22 26.12 7.51 -21.87
C SER A 22 26.63 8.15 -20.58
N LYS A 23 25.90 8.03 -19.46
CA LYS A 23 26.29 8.63 -18.17
C LYS A 23 26.90 7.63 -17.19
N VAL A 24 26.95 6.33 -17.49
CA VAL A 24 27.67 5.40 -16.61
C VAL A 24 29.16 5.66 -16.75
N ASN A 25 29.77 6.21 -15.71
CA ASN A 25 31.18 6.58 -15.70
C ASN A 25 31.77 6.39 -14.29
N ILE A 26 32.17 5.17 -13.97
CA ILE A 26 32.79 4.89 -12.67
C ILE A 26 34.23 5.38 -12.71
N GLN A 27 34.54 6.37 -11.87
CA GLN A 27 35.88 6.90 -11.65
C GLN A 27 36.89 5.79 -11.28
N GLU A 28 38.07 5.80 -11.90
CA GLU A 28 39.09 4.74 -11.78
C GLU A 28 39.47 4.43 -10.32
N GLU A 29 39.54 5.46 -9.46
CA GLU A 29 39.90 5.27 -8.05
C GLU A 29 38.88 4.43 -7.26
N TYR A 30 37.62 4.36 -7.70
CA TYR A 30 36.57 3.58 -7.04
C TYR A 30 36.45 2.15 -7.58
N LYS A 31 37.08 1.83 -8.72
CA LYS A 31 37.01 0.47 -9.27
C LYS A 31 37.61 -0.61 -8.35
N PRO A 32 38.79 -0.42 -7.72
CA PRO A 32 39.38 -1.44 -6.86
C PRO A 32 38.49 -1.85 -5.67
N VAL A 33 37.79 -0.89 -5.07
CA VAL A 33 36.89 -1.20 -3.95
C VAL A 33 35.63 -1.93 -4.42
N ILE A 34 35.10 -1.60 -5.60
CA ILE A 34 33.98 -2.34 -6.21
C ILE A 34 34.41 -3.78 -6.53
N GLU A 35 35.62 -3.97 -7.05
CA GLU A 35 36.18 -5.29 -7.31
C GLU A 35 36.35 -6.13 -6.04
N ASP A 36 36.81 -5.53 -4.95
CA ASP A 36 36.91 -6.20 -3.64
C ASP A 36 35.54 -6.64 -3.12
N VAL A 37 34.52 -5.78 -3.24
CA VAL A 37 33.13 -6.13 -2.91
C VAL A 37 32.65 -7.31 -3.74
N LEU A 38 32.88 -7.28 -5.05
CA LEU A 38 32.51 -8.38 -5.95
C LEU A 38 33.26 -9.67 -5.63
N SER A 39 34.53 -9.59 -5.28
CA SER A 39 35.36 -10.73 -4.86
C SER A 39 34.81 -11.37 -3.60
N PHE A 40 34.39 -10.57 -2.62
CA PHE A 40 33.73 -11.06 -1.41
C PHE A 40 32.44 -11.81 -1.72
N PHE A 41 31.54 -11.24 -2.52
CA PHE A 41 30.27 -11.91 -2.84
C PHE A 41 30.45 -13.16 -3.70
N LYS A 42 31.43 -13.17 -4.62
CA LYS A 42 31.83 -14.37 -5.37
C LYS A 42 32.35 -15.47 -4.44
N LYS A 43 33.20 -15.14 -3.46
CA LYS A 43 33.74 -16.10 -2.47
C LYS A 43 32.67 -16.61 -1.50
N LEU A 44 31.76 -15.73 -1.10
CA LEU A 44 30.63 -16.07 -0.24
C LEU A 44 29.74 -17.13 -0.91
N ASN A 45 29.63 -17.11 -2.25
CA ASN A 45 28.91 -18.07 -3.07
C ASN A 45 27.52 -18.43 -2.50
N ASN A 46 26.84 -17.42 -1.94
CA ASN A 46 25.56 -17.62 -1.29
C ASN A 46 24.47 -17.63 -2.35
N LYS A 47 23.88 -18.81 -2.59
CA LYS A 47 22.79 -19.03 -3.54
C LYS A 47 21.53 -18.19 -3.25
N ASN A 48 21.42 -17.60 -2.05
CA ASN A 48 20.36 -16.67 -1.72
C ASN A 48 20.53 -15.28 -2.36
N ILE A 49 21.75 -14.87 -2.71
CA ILE A 49 22.00 -13.58 -3.35
C ILE A 49 21.69 -13.73 -4.84
N HIS A 50 20.65 -13.03 -5.30
CA HIS A 50 20.21 -13.04 -6.69
C HIS A 50 21.02 -12.06 -7.54
N SER A 51 21.09 -10.79 -7.12
CA SER A 51 21.91 -9.77 -7.78
C SER A 51 22.31 -8.61 -6.88
N ILE A 52 23.35 -7.89 -7.27
CA ILE A 52 23.87 -6.72 -6.56
C ILE A 52 23.96 -5.54 -7.53
N TYR A 53 23.48 -4.39 -7.09
CA TYR A 53 23.49 -3.17 -7.85
C TYR A 53 24.34 -2.11 -7.17
N LEU A 54 25.28 -1.52 -7.91
CA LEU A 54 25.92 -0.26 -7.52
C LEU A 54 24.98 0.89 -7.88
N ARG A 55 24.84 1.88 -7.00
CA ARG A 55 23.98 3.05 -7.26
C ARG A 55 24.62 4.35 -6.77
N GLY A 56 23.88 5.44 -6.94
CA GLY A 56 24.26 6.73 -6.36
C GLY A 56 25.32 7.47 -7.16
N SER A 57 26.07 8.35 -6.49
CA SER A 57 27.00 9.30 -7.12
C SER A 57 28.10 8.63 -7.95
N LEU A 58 28.54 7.43 -7.55
CA LEU A 58 29.63 6.72 -8.20
C LEU A 58 29.29 6.16 -9.58
N VAL A 59 28.01 5.81 -9.81
CA VAL A 59 27.56 5.30 -11.12
C VAL A 59 27.76 6.36 -12.20
N PHE A 60 27.64 7.64 -11.84
CA PHE A 60 27.67 8.76 -12.78
C PHE A 60 28.97 9.57 -12.72
N GLY A 61 30.02 9.07 -12.07
CA GLY A 61 31.33 9.74 -12.02
C GLY A 61 31.30 11.06 -11.25
N SER A 62 30.49 11.12 -10.20
CA SER A 62 30.36 12.27 -9.30
C SER A 62 30.85 11.95 -7.88
N GLY A 63 31.71 10.94 -7.75
CA GLY A 63 32.37 10.58 -6.51
C GLY A 63 33.40 11.63 -6.11
N ILE A 64 33.25 12.17 -4.90
CA ILE A 64 34.19 13.11 -4.30
C ILE A 64 34.94 12.40 -3.18
N LYS A 65 36.28 12.37 -3.29
CA LYS A 65 37.15 11.75 -2.28
C LYS A 65 36.91 12.37 -0.91
N GLY A 66 36.77 11.50 0.09
CA GLY A 66 36.52 11.89 1.48
C GLY A 66 35.09 12.35 1.78
N LEU A 67 34.20 12.42 0.78
CA LEU A 67 32.80 12.85 0.96
C LEU A 67 31.79 11.80 0.48
N SER A 68 32.07 11.10 -0.63
CA SER A 68 31.14 10.12 -1.20
C SER A 68 31.16 8.80 -0.44
N ASP A 69 29.96 8.27 -0.22
CA ASP A 69 29.71 6.89 0.19
C ASP A 69 29.58 5.96 -1.03
N ILE A 70 29.59 4.66 -0.78
CA ILE A 70 29.25 3.64 -1.78
C ILE A 70 27.90 3.04 -1.43
N ASP A 71 26.91 3.31 -2.28
CA ASP A 71 25.58 2.74 -2.16
C ASP A 71 25.45 1.42 -2.94
N PHE A 72 24.92 0.38 -2.29
CA PHE A 72 24.53 -0.87 -2.92
C PHE A 72 23.07 -1.24 -2.66
N PHE A 73 22.48 -1.95 -3.62
CA PHE A 73 21.33 -2.80 -3.36
C PHE A 73 21.72 -4.27 -3.51
N ILE A 74 21.40 -5.08 -2.50
CA ILE A 74 21.54 -6.52 -2.52
C ILE A 74 20.14 -7.12 -2.63
N ILE A 75 19.89 -7.80 -3.74
CA ILE A 75 18.63 -8.48 -4.02
C ILE A 75 18.79 -9.96 -3.69
N THR A 76 17.91 -10.50 -2.86
CA THR A 76 17.95 -11.90 -2.43
C THR A 76 16.67 -12.66 -2.78
N LEU A 77 16.75 -13.99 -2.85
CA LEU A 77 15.59 -14.85 -3.07
C LEU A 77 14.74 -15.01 -1.79
N LYS A 78 15.39 -14.96 -0.62
CA LYS A 78 14.79 -15.03 0.72
C LYS A 78 15.43 -13.97 1.62
N PRO A 79 14.76 -13.53 2.70
CA PRO A 79 15.36 -12.61 3.66
C PRO A 79 16.71 -13.13 4.19
N LEU A 80 17.71 -12.25 4.29
CA LEU A 80 18.98 -12.58 4.93
C LEU A 80 18.81 -12.74 6.43
N THR A 81 19.56 -13.68 7.01
CA THR A 81 19.67 -13.82 8.46
C THR A 81 20.49 -12.67 9.05
N ASP A 82 20.36 -12.43 10.36
CA ASP A 82 21.18 -11.45 11.06
C ASP A 82 22.67 -11.77 10.97
N PHE A 83 23.02 -13.07 10.96
CA PHE A 83 24.39 -13.53 10.77
C PHE A 83 24.94 -13.13 9.40
N ASP A 84 24.18 -13.35 8.32
CA ASP A 84 24.57 -12.93 6.97
C ASP A 84 24.81 -11.41 6.91
N ARG A 85 23.90 -10.63 7.49
CA ARG A 85 23.99 -9.16 7.53
C ARG A 85 25.22 -8.70 8.30
N GLN A 86 25.49 -9.28 9.47
CA GLN A 86 26.66 -8.94 10.27
C GLN A 86 27.97 -9.31 9.55
N MET A 87 28.01 -10.44 8.86
CA MET A 87 29.18 -10.84 8.08
C MET A 87 29.43 -9.88 6.91
N ILE A 88 28.40 -9.49 6.17
CA ILE A 88 28.50 -8.49 5.10
C ILE A 88 28.97 -7.17 5.69
N GLN A 89 28.35 -6.69 6.76
CA GLN A 89 28.72 -5.43 7.41
C GLN A 89 30.18 -5.42 7.86
N LYS A 90 30.63 -6.48 8.54
CA LYS A 90 32.03 -6.64 8.99
C LYS A 90 33.00 -6.57 7.83
N HIS A 91 32.64 -7.14 6.68
CA HIS A 91 33.46 -7.04 5.48
C HIS A 91 33.54 -5.58 4.97
N MET A 92 32.40 -4.90 4.87
CA MET A 92 32.35 -3.49 4.46
C MET A 92 33.13 -2.58 5.41
N ASP A 93 33.08 -2.82 6.72
CA ASP A 93 33.85 -2.06 7.70
C ASP A 93 35.36 -2.23 7.50
N ASN A 94 35.81 -3.43 7.12
CA ASN A 94 37.21 -3.66 6.76
C ASN A 94 37.61 -2.96 5.46
N LEU A 95 36.72 -2.91 4.47
CA LEU A 95 36.95 -2.14 3.25
C LEU A 95 37.02 -0.64 3.52
N ASN A 96 36.15 -0.09 4.38
CA ASN A 96 36.23 1.32 4.80
C ASN A 96 37.58 1.65 5.46
N LYS A 97 38.13 0.72 6.27
CA LYS A 97 39.47 0.86 6.85
C LYS A 97 40.60 0.78 5.82
N LYS A 98 40.41 0.05 4.72
CA LYS A 98 41.39 -0.07 3.63
C LYS A 98 41.35 1.13 2.68
N TYR A 99 40.17 1.68 2.45
CA TYR A 99 39.91 2.74 1.48
C TYR A 99 39.43 4.01 2.18
N PHE A 100 40.36 4.71 2.84
CA PHE A 100 40.08 5.88 3.70
C PHE A 100 39.40 7.06 3.00
N PHE A 101 39.40 7.09 1.66
CA PHE A 101 38.74 8.13 0.87
C PHE A 101 37.22 7.89 0.70
N ILE A 102 36.69 6.77 1.21
CA ILE A 102 35.27 6.43 1.22
C ILE A 102 34.72 6.75 2.61
N THR A 103 33.59 7.43 2.67
CA THR A 103 32.99 7.79 3.96
C THR A 103 32.29 6.61 4.64
N ARG A 104 31.56 5.81 3.86
CA ARG A 104 30.84 4.60 4.34
C ARG A 104 30.34 3.75 3.17
N PHE A 105 29.85 2.55 3.52
CA PHE A 105 29.00 1.73 2.65
C PHE A 105 27.55 1.81 3.12
N ASP A 106 26.63 2.11 2.21
CA ASP A 106 25.19 2.13 2.47
C ASP A 106 24.53 1.00 1.69
N ILE A 107 23.90 0.04 2.37
CA ILE A 107 23.37 -1.17 1.75
C ILE A 107 21.86 -1.28 1.98
N GLY A 108 21.10 -1.20 0.88
CA GLY A 108 19.71 -1.61 0.85
C GLY A 108 19.57 -3.10 0.58
N TYR A 109 18.85 -3.81 1.44
CA TYR A 109 18.58 -5.24 1.28
C TYR A 109 17.13 -5.45 0.89
N PHE A 110 16.88 -6.19 -0.20
CA PHE A 110 15.53 -6.44 -0.67
C PHE A 110 15.35 -7.89 -1.13
N VAL A 111 14.16 -8.44 -0.92
CA VAL A 111 13.76 -9.72 -1.52
C VAL A 111 13.24 -9.47 -2.94
N LEU A 112 13.57 -10.35 -3.88
CA LEU A 112 13.24 -10.23 -5.31
C LEU A 112 11.74 -9.96 -5.54
N ASP A 113 10.88 -10.79 -4.97
CA ASP A 113 9.43 -10.68 -5.17
C ASP A 113 8.87 -9.38 -4.57
N GLN A 114 9.47 -8.92 -3.47
CA GLN A 114 9.08 -7.67 -2.82
C GLN A 114 9.49 -6.46 -3.67
N ILE A 115 10.77 -6.37 -4.05
CA ILE A 115 11.28 -5.19 -4.75
C ILE A 115 10.58 -4.95 -6.08
N LEU A 116 10.19 -6.00 -6.81
CA LEU A 116 9.46 -5.85 -8.08
C LEU A 116 8.11 -5.14 -7.92
N SER A 117 7.49 -5.22 -6.73
CA SER A 117 6.22 -4.56 -6.40
C SER A 117 6.38 -3.17 -5.74
N MET A 118 7.58 -2.86 -5.24
CA MET A 118 7.87 -1.62 -4.52
C MET A 118 8.22 -0.46 -5.45
N LYS A 119 7.96 0.79 -5.04
CA LYS A 119 8.34 1.98 -5.84
C LYS A 119 9.85 2.20 -5.90
N GLU A 120 10.58 1.68 -4.94
CA GLU A 120 12.04 1.72 -4.88
C GLU A 120 12.69 0.99 -6.06
N ASN A 121 11.97 0.13 -6.79
CA ASN A 121 12.46 -0.47 -8.04
C ASN A 121 12.82 0.58 -9.10
N VAL A 122 12.23 1.78 -9.04
CA VAL A 122 12.57 2.91 -9.90
C VAL A 122 14.02 3.35 -9.67
N LEU A 123 14.53 3.23 -8.44
CA LEU A 123 15.93 3.53 -8.14
C LEU A 123 16.85 2.50 -8.80
N ILE A 124 16.48 1.22 -8.80
CA ILE A 124 17.22 0.18 -9.55
C ILE A 124 17.23 0.53 -11.04
N LYS A 125 16.07 0.84 -11.62
CA LYS A 125 15.91 1.11 -13.04
C LYS A 125 16.71 2.34 -13.50
N LEU A 126 16.60 3.44 -12.77
CA LEU A 126 17.08 4.76 -13.20
C LEU A 126 18.45 5.18 -12.65
N THR A 127 18.86 4.64 -11.49
CA THR A 127 20.04 5.17 -10.75
C THR A 127 21.09 4.13 -10.38
N SER A 128 20.94 2.91 -10.87
CA SER A 128 21.80 1.80 -10.49
C SER A 128 22.28 1.01 -11.70
N ILE A 129 23.39 0.27 -11.55
CA ILE A 129 23.88 -0.71 -12.52
C ILE A 129 24.03 -2.05 -11.84
N CYS A 130 23.67 -3.14 -12.53
CA CYS A 130 23.92 -4.48 -12.03
C CYS A 130 25.41 -4.80 -12.12
N ILE A 131 26.03 -5.17 -10.99
CA ILE A 131 27.46 -5.51 -10.91
C ILE A 131 27.70 -6.98 -10.60
N TYR A 132 26.67 -7.71 -10.16
CA TYR A 132 26.71 -9.14 -9.85
C TYR A 132 25.34 -9.78 -10.05
N GLY A 133 25.30 -11.00 -10.58
CA GLY A 133 24.07 -11.79 -10.74
C GLY A 133 23.22 -11.38 -11.96
N GLU A 134 21.94 -11.73 -11.95
CA GLU A 134 21.00 -11.43 -13.04
C GLU A 134 20.40 -10.02 -12.91
N ASP A 135 20.45 -9.24 -14.01
CA ASP A 135 19.83 -7.92 -14.09
C ASP A 135 18.30 -8.01 -14.18
N ILE A 136 17.61 -7.45 -13.19
CA ILE A 136 16.14 -7.45 -13.08
C ILE A 136 15.51 -6.21 -13.70
N LYS A 137 16.29 -5.27 -14.26
CA LYS A 137 15.75 -4.04 -14.88
C LYS A 137 14.70 -4.33 -15.95
N ASN A 138 14.80 -5.43 -16.68
CA ASN A 138 13.81 -5.82 -17.68
C ASN A 138 12.47 -6.28 -17.08
N LYS A 139 12.47 -6.68 -15.79
CA LYS A 139 11.27 -7.05 -15.03
C LYS A 139 10.60 -5.83 -14.36
N ILE A 140 11.27 -4.66 -14.37
CA ILE A 140 10.77 -3.42 -13.79
C ILE A 140 10.15 -2.56 -14.89
N LYS A 141 8.90 -2.14 -14.70
CA LYS A 141 8.18 -1.24 -15.61
C LYS A 141 8.96 0.06 -15.82
N ASP A 142 8.99 0.56 -17.05
CA ASP A 142 9.58 1.87 -17.34
C ASP A 142 8.77 2.98 -16.65
N PRO A 143 9.39 3.77 -15.77
CA PRO A 143 8.67 4.74 -14.96
C PRO A 143 8.31 5.99 -15.76
N ARG A 144 7.14 6.58 -15.47
CA ARG A 144 6.74 7.89 -15.99
C ARG A 144 6.79 8.96 -14.89
N PRO A 145 7.06 10.23 -15.23
CA PRO A 145 6.90 11.32 -14.27
C PRO A 145 5.50 11.35 -13.63
N GLY A 146 5.40 11.73 -12.36
CA GLY A 146 4.17 11.64 -11.58
C GLY A 146 4.13 10.43 -10.66
N LYS A 147 3.03 9.67 -10.70
CA LYS A 147 2.75 8.59 -9.73
C LYS A 147 3.86 7.55 -9.64
N ASP A 148 4.53 7.18 -10.73
CA ASP A 148 5.59 6.16 -10.68
C ASP A 148 6.81 6.67 -9.89
N LEU A 149 7.02 7.99 -9.79
CA LEU A 149 8.18 8.60 -9.11
C LEU A 149 7.95 8.96 -7.65
N THR A 150 6.78 8.67 -7.07
CA THR A 150 6.45 9.04 -5.68
C THR A 150 7.13 8.13 -4.64
N ILE A 151 8.45 7.96 -4.72
CA ILE A 151 9.22 7.01 -3.91
C ILE A 151 9.30 7.46 -2.45
N SER A 152 9.60 8.74 -2.22
CA SER A 152 9.74 9.32 -0.88
C SER A 152 8.39 9.87 -0.41
N LEU A 153 7.63 10.48 -1.31
CA LEU A 153 6.34 11.08 -1.03
C LEU A 153 5.32 10.06 -0.53
N SER A 154 5.30 8.83 -1.08
CA SER A 154 4.35 7.80 -0.64
C SER A 154 4.61 7.26 0.76
N LEU A 155 5.85 7.38 1.25
CA LEU A 155 6.25 6.92 2.58
C LEU A 155 6.23 8.04 3.63
N LEU A 156 6.27 9.30 3.17
CA LEU A 156 6.52 10.48 3.99
C LEU A 156 5.57 10.62 5.19
N GLU A 157 4.26 10.37 5.00
CA GLU A 157 3.29 10.45 6.11
C GLU A 157 3.57 9.43 7.21
N GLY A 158 3.81 8.18 6.81
CA GLY A 158 4.09 7.08 7.73
C GLY A 158 5.38 7.31 8.48
N GLU A 159 6.42 7.82 7.83
CA GLU A 159 7.70 8.02 8.49
C GLU A 159 7.83 9.33 9.26
N ILE A 160 7.13 10.41 8.90
CA ILE A 160 6.95 11.55 9.83
C ILE A 160 6.26 11.06 11.11
N SER A 161 5.20 10.26 10.99
CA SER A 161 4.46 9.73 12.14
C SER A 161 5.32 8.80 13.00
N LYS A 162 6.06 7.89 12.35
CA LYS A 162 7.02 7.00 13.01
C LYS A 162 8.10 7.79 13.75
N THR A 163 8.75 8.75 13.10
CA THR A 163 9.79 9.57 13.71
C THR A 163 9.27 10.37 14.90
N ARG A 164 8.07 10.97 14.82
CA ARG A 164 7.43 11.63 15.98
C ARG A 164 7.23 10.66 17.15
N ASN A 165 6.80 9.43 16.88
CA ASN A 165 6.59 8.43 17.93
C ASN A 165 7.92 7.97 18.55
N GLU A 166 8.96 7.79 17.75
CA GLU A 166 10.31 7.44 18.22
C GLU A 166 10.93 8.56 19.06
N ILE A 167 10.73 9.83 18.67
CA ILE A 167 11.08 11.02 19.46
C ILE A 167 10.38 10.98 20.83
N LYS A 168 9.06 10.78 20.85
CA LYS A 168 8.28 10.70 22.11
C LYS A 168 8.73 9.56 23.02
N ARG A 169 9.23 8.46 22.44
CA ARG A 169 9.78 7.30 23.15
C ARG A 169 11.21 7.50 23.62
N GLY A 170 11.85 8.63 23.30
CA GLY A 170 13.22 8.92 23.69
C GLY A 170 14.27 8.04 22.98
N LEU A 171 14.00 7.60 21.75
CA LEU A 171 14.93 6.74 20.99
C LEU A 171 16.06 7.54 20.30
N TYR A 172 16.02 8.87 20.40
CA TYR A 172 17.00 9.75 19.78
C TYR A 172 17.78 10.54 20.83
N ASP A 173 19.11 10.56 20.68
CA ASP A 173 20.08 11.22 21.55
C ASP A 173 21.16 11.93 20.72
N GLU A 174 22.20 12.46 21.36
CA GLU A 174 23.27 13.21 20.69
C GLU A 174 24.05 12.39 19.65
N THR A 175 24.02 11.06 19.73
CA THR A 175 24.78 10.16 18.86
C THR A 175 24.04 9.83 17.57
N ASN A 176 22.71 9.77 17.60
CA ASN A 176 21.90 9.30 16.47
C ASN A 176 20.92 10.36 15.90
N THR A 177 20.66 11.46 16.61
CA THR A 177 19.68 12.48 16.18
C THR A 177 20.09 13.14 14.87
N LYS A 178 21.37 13.49 14.69
CA LYS A 178 21.87 14.04 13.42
C LYS A 178 21.64 13.10 12.24
N ALA A 179 21.85 11.80 12.42
CA ALA A 179 21.64 10.81 11.35
C ALA A 179 20.15 10.73 10.96
N MET A 180 19.26 10.73 11.96
CA MET A 180 17.81 10.82 11.73
C MET A 180 17.43 12.12 11.02
N CYS A 181 17.99 13.26 11.45
CA CYS A 181 17.76 14.57 10.85
C CYS A 181 18.11 14.55 9.36
N VAL A 182 19.33 14.14 9.00
CA VAL A 182 19.75 14.03 7.59
C VAL A 182 18.79 13.13 6.80
N TRP A 183 18.43 11.97 7.36
CA TRP A 183 17.60 10.98 6.69
C TRP A 183 16.20 11.52 6.35
N ILE A 184 15.48 12.09 7.33
CA ILE A 184 14.12 12.58 7.10
C ILE A 184 14.10 13.85 6.25
N MET A 185 15.09 14.73 6.41
CA MET A 185 15.19 15.96 5.62
C MET A 185 15.47 15.68 4.14
N LYS A 186 16.34 14.70 3.84
CA LYS A 186 16.54 14.21 2.47
C LYS A 186 15.22 13.74 1.84
N ARG A 187 14.41 12.98 2.59
CA ARG A 187 13.11 12.49 2.11
C ARG A 187 12.11 13.62 1.86
N ILE A 188 12.06 14.61 2.74
CA ILE A 188 11.23 15.82 2.56
C ILE A 188 11.63 16.58 1.29
N VAL A 189 12.91 16.87 1.10
CA VAL A 189 13.39 17.60 -0.08
C VAL A 189 13.10 16.86 -1.38
N ARG A 190 13.35 15.54 -1.41
CA ARG A 190 13.07 14.71 -2.58
C ARG A 190 11.57 14.61 -2.87
N SER A 191 10.73 14.54 -1.84
CA SER A 191 9.26 14.57 -2.00
C SER A 191 8.78 15.86 -2.68
N GLY A 192 9.49 16.98 -2.50
CA GLY A 192 9.25 18.23 -3.21
C GLY A 192 9.31 18.07 -4.74
N LEU A 193 10.39 17.47 -5.25
CA LEU A 193 10.51 17.18 -6.69
C LEU A 193 9.44 16.19 -7.15
N GLU A 194 9.18 15.14 -6.35
CA GLU A 194 8.20 14.10 -6.70
C GLU A 194 6.79 14.69 -6.92
N ILE A 195 6.41 15.73 -6.15
CA ILE A 195 5.14 16.47 -6.32
C ILE A 195 5.07 17.23 -7.65
N VAL A 196 6.18 17.82 -8.11
CA VAL A 196 6.20 18.60 -9.36
C VAL A 196 6.59 17.76 -10.57
N SER A 197 6.96 16.49 -10.36
CA SER A 197 7.57 15.65 -11.40
C SER A 197 6.75 15.52 -12.68
N SER A 198 5.41 15.44 -12.60
CA SER A 198 4.56 15.41 -13.81
C SER A 198 4.66 16.67 -14.67
N ARG A 199 4.90 17.83 -14.06
CA ARG A 199 5.05 19.12 -14.77
C ARG A 199 6.49 19.32 -15.24
N GLU A 200 7.44 18.92 -14.41
CA GLU A 200 8.87 19.07 -14.68
C GLU A 200 9.38 18.04 -15.72
N GLY A 201 8.73 16.87 -15.80
CA GLY A 201 9.14 15.80 -16.70
C GLY A 201 10.51 15.20 -16.37
N CYS A 202 10.98 15.34 -15.12
CA CYS A 202 12.33 14.93 -14.74
C CYS A 202 12.39 14.17 -13.41
N PHE A 203 13.45 13.38 -13.27
CA PHE A 203 13.80 12.66 -12.05
C PHE A 203 15.25 12.93 -11.65
N THR A 204 15.48 13.20 -10.37
CA THR A 204 16.82 13.24 -9.76
C THR A 204 16.73 12.94 -8.26
N ARG A 205 17.86 12.58 -7.66
CA ARG A 205 18.01 12.43 -6.20
C ARG A 205 18.96 13.46 -5.60
N ASN A 206 19.48 14.39 -6.41
CA ASN A 206 20.28 15.53 -5.97
C ASN A 206 19.38 16.53 -5.23
N LEU A 207 19.73 16.85 -3.98
CA LEU A 207 18.88 17.65 -3.11
C LEU A 207 18.76 19.12 -3.57
N GLY A 208 19.84 19.70 -4.09
CA GLY A 208 19.83 21.08 -4.60
C GLY A 208 18.89 21.21 -5.80
N ILE A 209 19.01 20.31 -6.77
CA ILE A 209 18.12 20.30 -7.94
C ILE A 209 16.67 20.02 -7.53
N CYS A 210 16.44 19.08 -6.59
CA CYS A 210 15.10 18.85 -6.07
C CYS A 210 14.50 20.12 -5.45
N PHE A 211 15.29 20.87 -4.69
CA PHE A 211 14.89 22.14 -4.10
C PHE A 211 14.60 23.21 -5.15
N ASP A 212 15.50 23.40 -6.12
CA ASP A 212 15.37 24.42 -7.17
C ASP A 212 14.09 24.19 -7.98
N LYS A 213 13.90 22.96 -8.47
CA LYS A 213 12.71 22.57 -9.24
C LYS A 213 11.44 22.68 -8.44
N PHE A 214 11.42 22.26 -7.18
CA PHE A 214 10.26 22.47 -6.32
C PHE A 214 9.92 23.97 -6.16
N SER A 215 10.96 24.79 -5.95
CA SER A 215 10.82 26.22 -5.63
C SER A 215 10.31 27.05 -6.81
N GLU A 216 10.55 26.62 -8.05
CA GLU A 216 9.98 27.24 -9.26
C GLU A 216 8.44 27.15 -9.27
N TYR A 217 7.85 26.07 -8.75
CA TYR A 217 6.40 25.86 -8.74
C TYR A 217 5.71 26.30 -7.44
N TYR A 218 6.42 26.29 -6.30
CA TYR A 218 5.84 26.61 -4.99
C TYR A 218 6.64 27.70 -4.26
N LEU A 219 6.64 28.92 -4.81
CA LEU A 219 7.34 30.08 -4.28
C LEU A 219 7.03 30.34 -2.79
N GLY A 220 5.76 30.26 -2.39
CA GLY A 220 5.32 30.46 -1.00
C GLY A 220 5.76 29.36 -0.01
N LYS A 221 6.40 28.29 -0.50
CA LYS A 221 6.96 27.20 0.31
C LYS A 221 8.49 27.10 0.21
N LYS A 222 9.12 27.97 -0.58
CA LYS A 222 10.56 27.98 -0.84
C LYS A 222 11.38 28.01 0.45
N ASP A 223 11.09 28.95 1.36
CA ASP A 223 11.88 29.10 2.59
C ASP A 223 11.76 27.89 3.51
N ASN A 224 10.57 27.28 3.62
CA ASN A 224 10.38 26.07 4.41
C ASN A 224 11.13 24.88 3.79
N MET A 225 11.13 24.76 2.46
CA MET A 225 11.91 23.74 1.76
C MET A 225 13.42 23.98 1.89
N HIS A 226 13.85 25.24 1.82
CA HIS A 226 15.24 25.61 2.04
C HIS A 226 15.71 25.19 3.43
N LYS A 227 14.88 25.40 4.47
CA LYS A 227 15.18 24.91 5.82
C LYS A 227 15.38 23.39 5.87
N ALA A 228 14.55 22.61 5.16
CA ALA A 228 14.74 21.17 5.04
C ALA A 228 16.06 20.83 4.32
N LEU A 229 16.39 21.53 3.22
CA LEU A 229 17.66 21.36 2.51
C LEU A 229 18.86 21.68 3.41
N SER A 230 18.84 22.82 4.11
CA SER A 230 19.91 23.21 5.04
C SER A 230 20.13 22.15 6.11
N LEU A 231 19.06 21.62 6.74
CA LEU A 231 19.19 20.57 7.75
C LEU A 231 19.63 19.21 7.18
N ALA A 232 19.41 18.96 5.89
CA ALA A 232 19.94 17.77 5.22
C ALA A 232 21.46 17.84 4.98
N LEU A 233 22.02 19.06 4.88
CA LEU A 233 23.44 19.33 4.66
C LEU A 233 24.19 19.59 5.98
N GLU A 234 23.56 20.34 6.89
CA GLU A 234 24.07 20.75 8.19
C GLU A 234 23.06 20.32 9.28
N PRO A 235 23.12 19.05 9.73
CA PRO A 235 22.11 18.49 10.63
C PRO A 235 22.23 18.99 12.06
N THR A 236 21.10 19.01 12.76
CA THR A 236 20.98 19.45 14.15
C THR A 236 20.59 18.31 15.10
N ASN A 237 20.91 18.47 16.39
CA ASN A 237 20.38 17.64 17.48
C ASN A 237 19.10 18.23 18.11
N ASP A 238 18.68 19.44 17.70
CA ASP A 238 17.48 20.08 18.23
C ASP A 238 16.21 19.49 17.60
N ILE A 239 15.53 18.65 18.38
CA ILE A 239 14.26 18.01 18.02
C ILE A 239 13.18 19.03 17.66
N LYS A 240 13.11 20.18 18.34
CA LYS A 240 12.08 21.20 18.06
C LYS A 240 12.26 21.80 16.68
N ILE A 241 13.51 21.98 16.23
CA ILE A 241 13.81 22.45 14.89
C ILE A 241 13.35 21.42 13.84
N ILE A 242 13.59 20.13 14.10
CA ILE A 242 13.19 19.01 13.23
C ILE A 242 11.66 18.92 13.13
N GLU A 243 10.95 18.91 14.26
CA GLU A 243 9.49 18.90 14.30
C GLU A 243 8.88 20.13 13.63
N GLY A 244 9.52 21.30 13.76
CA GLY A 244 9.12 22.51 13.05
C GLY A 244 9.15 22.36 11.52
N VAL A 245 10.04 21.54 10.95
CA VAL A 245 10.01 21.22 9.50
C VAL A 245 8.86 20.28 9.16
N PHE A 246 8.52 19.33 10.03
CA PHE A 246 7.37 18.46 9.83
C PHE A 246 6.07 19.28 9.75
N GLU A 247 5.89 20.26 10.62
CA GLU A 247 4.71 21.13 10.60
C GLU A 247 4.71 22.11 9.41
N SER A 248 5.85 22.70 9.09
CA SER A 248 5.92 23.79 8.10
C SER A 248 5.90 23.32 6.64
N ILE A 249 6.46 22.15 6.34
CA ILE A 249 6.52 21.62 4.97
C ILE A 249 6.22 20.12 4.86
N GLY A 250 6.63 19.29 5.82
CA GLY A 250 6.43 17.83 5.73
C GLY A 250 4.96 17.42 5.61
N ASN A 251 4.14 17.84 6.56
CA ASN A 251 2.68 17.61 6.57
C ASN A 251 1.99 18.25 5.33
N TRP A 252 2.50 19.40 4.87
CA TRP A 252 1.97 20.06 3.68
C TRP A 252 2.26 19.26 2.40
N LEU A 253 3.47 18.71 2.24
CA LEU A 253 3.82 17.85 1.09
C LEU A 253 2.91 16.62 1.02
N VAL A 254 2.62 15.99 2.17
CA VAL A 254 1.66 14.87 2.24
C VAL A 254 0.27 15.31 1.76
N SER A 255 -0.22 16.43 2.29
CA SER A 255 -1.54 16.97 1.93
C SER A 255 -1.62 17.31 0.44
N GLU A 256 -0.57 17.91 -0.11
CA GLU A 256 -0.48 18.30 -1.50
C GLU A 256 -0.34 17.08 -2.43
N GLY A 257 0.45 16.08 -2.04
CA GLY A 257 0.55 14.81 -2.75
C GLY A 257 -0.79 14.08 -2.85
N LYS A 258 -1.59 14.12 -1.78
CA LYS A 258 -2.98 13.61 -1.77
C LYS A 258 -3.89 14.43 -2.66
N ARG A 259 -3.83 15.77 -2.58
CA ARG A 259 -4.63 16.70 -3.41
C ARG A 259 -4.37 16.51 -4.91
N LEU A 260 -3.13 16.17 -5.28
CA LEU A 260 -2.71 15.92 -6.67
C LEU A 260 -2.91 14.45 -7.10
N ASN A 261 -3.50 13.61 -6.26
CA ASN A 261 -3.67 12.16 -6.49
C ASN A 261 -2.37 11.40 -6.78
N LEU A 262 -1.24 11.92 -6.29
CA LEU A 262 0.07 11.28 -6.43
C LEU A 262 0.25 10.15 -5.41
N ILE A 263 -0.29 10.32 -4.21
CA ILE A 263 -0.28 9.33 -3.14
C ILE A 263 -1.70 9.09 -2.61
N GLN A 264 -1.93 7.93 -2.00
CA GLN A 264 -3.24 7.55 -1.47
C GLN A 264 -3.57 8.31 -0.20
N GLN A 265 -4.85 8.56 0.05
CA GLN A 265 -5.31 9.06 1.33
C GLN A 265 -5.31 7.93 2.38
N SER A 266 -4.81 8.23 3.59
CA SER A 266 -4.90 7.33 4.73
C SER A 266 -6.36 7.13 5.17
N SER A 267 -6.70 5.95 5.66
CA SER A 267 -8.05 5.59 6.11
C SER A 267 -8.61 6.53 7.19
N GLU A 268 -7.81 6.94 8.17
CA GLU A 268 -8.20 7.85 9.25
C GLU A 268 -8.58 9.26 8.73
N ASN A 269 -7.78 9.79 7.81
CA ASN A 269 -8.09 11.08 7.16
C ASN A 269 -9.40 11.01 6.36
N ILE A 270 -9.67 9.89 5.69
CA ILE A 270 -10.92 9.73 4.92
C ILE A 270 -12.12 9.70 5.86
N ASN A 271 -12.06 8.93 6.96
CA ASN A 271 -13.13 8.92 7.97
C ASN A 271 -13.45 10.36 8.44
N LYS A 272 -12.43 11.16 8.74
CA LYS A 272 -12.60 12.57 9.18
C LYS A 272 -13.18 13.47 8.09
N VAL A 273 -12.71 13.35 6.85
CA VAL A 273 -13.26 14.08 5.69
C VAL A 273 -14.74 13.75 5.52
N MET A 274 -15.10 12.47 5.65
CA MET A 274 -16.48 12.00 5.50
C MET A 274 -17.40 12.53 6.59
N VAL A 275 -16.99 12.47 7.86
CA VAL A 275 -17.78 13.04 8.98
C VAL A 275 -17.99 14.54 8.77
N ASN A 276 -16.94 15.29 8.45
CA ASN A 276 -17.04 16.73 8.21
C ASN A 276 -17.95 17.05 7.03
N LYS A 277 -17.82 16.33 5.92
CA LYS A 277 -18.64 16.55 4.72
C LYS A 277 -20.10 16.25 5.00
N ILE A 278 -20.41 15.10 5.59
CA ILE A 278 -21.79 14.70 5.91
C ILE A 278 -22.44 15.68 6.88
N THR A 279 -21.76 16.04 7.97
CA THR A 279 -22.30 16.99 8.96
C THR A 279 -22.44 18.42 8.44
N SER A 280 -21.74 18.77 7.36
CA SER A 280 -21.92 20.06 6.65
C SER A 280 -23.08 20.05 5.65
N LEU A 281 -23.40 18.89 5.08
CA LEU A 281 -24.43 18.75 4.04
C LEU A 281 -25.81 18.43 4.63
N PHE A 282 -25.86 17.61 5.68
CA PHE A 282 -27.10 17.15 6.29
C PHE A 282 -27.31 17.80 7.65
N ASN A 283 -28.56 18.11 7.98
CA ASN A 283 -28.92 18.59 9.31
C ASN A 283 -28.58 17.50 10.34
N LYS A 284 -27.77 17.85 11.35
CA LYS A 284 -27.30 16.92 12.39
C LYS A 284 -28.42 16.15 13.08
N ASN A 285 -29.58 16.78 13.28
CA ASN A 285 -30.72 16.14 13.95
C ASN A 285 -31.36 15.01 13.12
N ARG A 286 -31.10 15.00 11.80
CA ARG A 286 -31.58 13.94 10.90
C ARG A 286 -30.61 12.76 10.82
N ILE A 287 -29.34 12.95 11.18
CA ILE A 287 -28.33 11.91 11.06
C ILE A 287 -28.44 10.98 12.28
N ILE A 288 -28.89 9.75 12.06
CA ILE A 288 -28.95 8.73 13.10
C ILE A 288 -27.55 8.16 13.34
N CYS A 289 -26.90 7.72 12.26
CA CYS A 289 -25.49 7.34 12.29
C CYS A 289 -24.80 7.44 10.92
N LEU A 290 -23.47 7.55 10.97
CA LEU A 290 -22.55 7.30 9.86
C LEU A 290 -21.66 6.12 10.23
N LEU A 291 -21.67 5.09 9.40
CA LEU A 291 -20.91 3.86 9.60
C LEU A 291 -19.91 3.67 8.47
N ARG A 292 -18.73 3.11 8.80
CA ARG A 292 -17.80 2.53 7.83
C ARG A 292 -17.79 1.02 7.97
N TYR A 293 -18.19 0.32 6.91
CA TYR A 293 -18.38 -1.13 6.94
C TYR A 293 -17.51 -1.90 5.94
N GLY A 294 -16.71 -1.20 5.13
CA GLY A 294 -15.70 -1.80 4.26
C GLY A 294 -14.42 -2.18 5.02
N PRO A 295 -13.52 -2.97 4.41
CA PRO A 295 -12.29 -3.44 5.04
C PRO A 295 -11.40 -2.28 5.54
N LYS A 296 -10.76 -2.51 6.70
CA LYS A 296 -9.93 -1.49 7.36
C LYS A 296 -8.56 -1.29 6.71
N GLU A 297 -8.01 -2.35 6.11
CA GLU A 297 -6.67 -2.39 5.54
C GLU A 297 -6.67 -2.69 4.04
N LYS A 298 -5.63 -2.19 3.38
CA LYS A 298 -5.33 -2.54 2.00
C LYS A 298 -4.60 -3.87 2.00
N PHE A 299 -5.18 -4.89 1.39
CA PHE A 299 -4.52 -6.17 1.23
C PHE A 299 -3.51 -6.06 0.08
N GLU A 300 -2.28 -6.53 0.29
CA GLU A 300 -1.22 -6.49 -0.73
C GLU A 300 -1.72 -7.06 -2.07
N GLY A 301 -1.51 -6.33 -3.17
CA GLY A 301 -1.95 -6.73 -4.50
C GLY A 301 -3.39 -6.36 -4.89
N SER A 302 -4.20 -5.76 -4.01
CA SER A 302 -5.54 -5.28 -4.35
C SER A 302 -5.56 -3.85 -4.92
N LEU A 303 -6.51 -3.57 -5.83
CA LEU A 303 -6.88 -2.20 -6.23
C LEU A 303 -7.19 -1.35 -4.98
N PRO A 304 -7.15 0.00 -5.03
CA PRO A 304 -7.64 0.81 -3.92
C PRO A 304 -9.02 0.32 -3.49
N ALA A 305 -9.12 -0.22 -2.28
CA ALA A 305 -10.41 -0.60 -1.73
C ALA A 305 -11.26 0.67 -1.69
N ASP A 306 -12.43 0.64 -2.30
CA ASP A 306 -13.42 1.69 -2.10
C ASP A 306 -13.74 1.77 -0.61
N PHE A 307 -13.77 2.98 -0.06
CA PHE A 307 -14.16 3.20 1.32
C PHE A 307 -15.68 3.20 1.39
N ASP A 308 -16.24 2.11 1.90
CA ASP A 308 -17.69 1.90 2.00
C ASP A 308 -18.28 2.55 3.26
N PHE A 309 -19.20 3.50 3.04
CA PHE A 309 -19.93 4.20 4.10
C PHE A 309 -21.43 3.99 3.98
N LEU A 310 -22.09 3.89 5.13
CA LEU A 310 -23.53 3.96 5.26
C LEU A 310 -23.93 5.15 6.12
N LEU A 311 -24.76 6.03 5.57
CA LEU A 311 -25.42 7.13 6.26
C LEU A 311 -26.88 6.75 6.54
N LEU A 312 -27.25 6.57 7.80
CA LEU A 312 -28.63 6.37 8.21
C LEU A 312 -29.27 7.71 8.60
N LEU A 313 -30.32 8.09 7.88
CA LEU A 313 -31.11 9.28 8.16
C LEU A 313 -32.45 8.92 8.83
N ASP A 314 -33.07 9.90 9.47
CA ASP A 314 -34.37 9.76 10.15
C ASP A 314 -35.48 9.31 9.19
N LYS A 315 -35.66 10.03 8.08
CA LYS A 315 -36.64 9.79 7.02
C LYS A 315 -36.20 10.41 5.70
N TYR A 316 -36.82 10.00 4.60
CA TYR A 316 -36.54 10.53 3.27
C TYR A 316 -36.86 12.03 3.15
N GLN A 317 -35.98 12.79 2.49
CA GLN A 317 -36.26 14.13 1.99
C GLN A 317 -35.78 14.29 0.54
N ASN A 318 -36.52 15.09 -0.24
CA ASN A 318 -36.30 15.27 -1.67
C ASN A 318 -34.86 15.69 -2.05
N ASN A 319 -34.19 16.44 -1.16
CA ASN A 319 -32.84 16.95 -1.42
C ASN A 319 -31.72 15.96 -1.08
N ASP A 320 -32.00 14.82 -0.43
CA ASP A 320 -30.95 13.93 0.07
C ASP A 320 -30.06 13.37 -1.06
N TYR A 321 -30.64 12.99 -2.19
CA TYR A 321 -29.90 12.53 -3.37
C TYR A 321 -29.12 13.65 -4.07
N LEU A 322 -29.63 14.89 -4.05
CA LEU A 322 -28.89 16.04 -4.58
C LEU A 322 -27.65 16.32 -3.73
N LEU A 323 -27.75 16.19 -2.40
CA LEU A 323 -26.61 16.33 -1.50
C LEU A 323 -25.57 15.23 -1.70
N LEU A 324 -25.98 14.00 -2.03
CA LEU A 324 -25.05 12.92 -2.39
C LEU A 324 -24.19 13.26 -3.62
N SER A 325 -24.70 14.06 -4.56
CA SER A 325 -23.90 14.49 -5.72
C SER A 325 -22.65 15.29 -5.32
N CYS A 326 -22.64 15.88 -4.13
CA CYS A 326 -21.49 16.63 -3.61
C CYS A 326 -20.29 15.74 -3.27
N PHE A 327 -20.48 14.42 -3.13
CA PHE A 327 -19.40 13.46 -2.92
C PHE A 327 -18.65 13.14 -4.22
N LYS A 328 -19.26 13.32 -5.40
CA LYS A 328 -18.58 13.18 -6.70
C LYS A 328 -17.38 14.13 -6.86
N LYS A 329 -17.40 15.25 -6.12
CA LYS A 329 -16.34 16.26 -6.16
C LYS A 329 -15.17 15.96 -5.21
N LEU A 330 -15.27 14.92 -4.38
CA LEU A 330 -14.23 14.63 -3.39
C LEU A 330 -12.97 13.99 -3.98
N ASP A 331 -13.00 13.56 -5.24
CA ASP A 331 -11.87 12.89 -5.92
C ASP A 331 -11.25 11.78 -5.04
N LEU A 332 -12.12 11.02 -4.38
CA LEU A 332 -11.79 9.95 -3.46
C LEU A 332 -12.55 8.68 -3.85
N PRO A 333 -11.96 7.49 -3.66
CA PRO A 333 -12.64 6.21 -3.89
C PRO A 333 -13.58 5.92 -2.71
N VAL A 334 -14.65 6.71 -2.57
CA VAL A 334 -15.65 6.56 -1.50
C VAL A 334 -16.97 6.12 -2.08
N GLU A 335 -17.58 5.09 -1.50
CA GLU A 335 -18.97 4.74 -1.75
C GLU A 335 -19.81 5.16 -0.56
N VAL A 336 -20.87 5.94 -0.81
CA VAL A 336 -21.77 6.40 0.24
C VAL A 336 -23.18 5.93 -0.06
N PHE A 337 -23.70 5.14 0.84
CA PHE A 337 -25.05 4.63 0.80
C PHE A 337 -25.92 5.35 1.81
N ILE A 338 -27.17 5.64 1.44
CA ILE A 338 -28.18 6.15 2.38
C ILE A 338 -29.19 5.05 2.69
N ASP A 339 -29.56 4.96 3.97
CA ASP A 339 -30.78 4.30 4.45
C ASP A 339 -31.64 5.28 5.25
N TYR A 340 -32.92 4.94 5.41
CA TYR A 340 -33.88 5.73 6.18
C TYR A 340 -34.47 4.88 7.30
N LYS A 341 -34.37 5.39 8.53
CA LYS A 341 -34.81 4.68 9.74
C LYS A 341 -36.31 4.38 9.71
N ASP A 342 -37.14 5.34 9.29
CA ASP A 342 -38.59 5.15 9.17
C ASP A 342 -38.96 3.99 8.23
N GLN A 343 -38.27 3.85 7.09
CA GLN A 343 -38.48 2.76 6.14
C GLN A 343 -38.05 1.40 6.70
N ILE A 344 -36.95 1.36 7.45
CA ILE A 344 -36.51 0.12 8.11
C ILE A 344 -37.54 -0.30 9.16
N ILE A 345 -38.02 0.65 9.97
CA ILE A 345 -39.03 0.38 11.00
C ILE A 345 -40.37 -0.03 10.36
N SER A 346 -40.82 0.63 9.29
CA SER A 346 -42.11 0.34 8.65
C SER A 346 -42.13 -1.04 8.00
N LYS A 347 -41.00 -1.52 7.46
CA LYS A 347 -40.86 -2.90 6.93
C LYS A 347 -40.72 -3.93 8.06
N GLY A 348 -40.27 -3.49 9.23
CA GLY A 348 -39.88 -4.32 10.36
C GLY A 348 -38.44 -4.80 10.25
N ILE A 349 -37.69 -4.73 11.36
CA ILE A 349 -36.25 -5.07 11.42
C ILE A 349 -35.99 -6.52 10.97
N LYS A 350 -36.88 -7.46 11.29
CA LYS A 350 -36.84 -8.87 10.83
C LYS A 350 -36.91 -9.02 9.32
N ASN A 351 -37.39 -8.01 8.61
CA ASN A 351 -37.56 -7.98 7.16
C ASN A 351 -36.60 -7.02 6.47
N TYR A 352 -35.50 -6.66 7.15
CA TYR A 352 -34.50 -5.81 6.54
C TYR A 352 -33.95 -6.43 5.25
N GLN A 353 -34.01 -5.63 4.18
CA GLN A 353 -33.52 -5.98 2.86
C GLN A 353 -33.04 -4.70 2.18
N ARG A 354 -31.82 -4.73 1.63
CA ARG A 354 -31.21 -3.65 0.85
C ARG A 354 -30.70 -4.20 -0.47
N GLY A 355 -31.48 -4.02 -1.54
CA GLY A 355 -31.13 -4.59 -2.85
C GLY A 355 -31.00 -6.12 -2.76
N ARG A 356 -29.80 -6.66 -3.03
CA ARG A 356 -29.50 -8.11 -2.89
C ARG A 356 -29.02 -8.50 -1.48
N HIS A 357 -28.84 -7.52 -0.59
CA HIS A 357 -28.34 -7.74 0.75
C HIS A 357 -29.50 -7.96 1.73
N GLY A 358 -29.63 -9.18 2.24
CA GLY A 358 -30.65 -9.55 3.22
C GLY A 358 -30.26 -9.25 4.67
N SER A 359 -30.83 -10.02 5.58
CA SER A 359 -30.73 -9.87 7.03
C SER A 359 -29.29 -9.97 7.55
N TYR A 360 -28.44 -10.78 6.90
CA TYR A 360 -27.02 -10.87 7.23
C TYR A 360 -26.30 -9.51 7.14
N PHE A 361 -26.73 -8.63 6.22
CA PHE A 361 -26.08 -7.34 6.01
C PHE A 361 -26.37 -6.40 7.18
N PHE A 362 -27.51 -6.56 7.85
CA PHE A 362 -27.79 -5.87 9.10
C PHE A 362 -26.75 -6.20 10.17
N LYS A 363 -26.30 -7.46 10.29
CA LYS A 363 -25.22 -7.87 11.23
C LYS A 363 -23.86 -7.28 10.86
N ILE A 364 -23.58 -7.15 9.55
CA ILE A 364 -22.36 -6.47 9.07
C ILE A 364 -22.36 -5.00 9.52
N LEU A 365 -23.49 -4.30 9.35
CA LEU A 365 -23.66 -2.91 9.76
C LEU A 365 -23.66 -2.74 11.28
N ALA A 366 -24.24 -3.68 12.03
CA ALA A 366 -24.17 -3.71 13.49
C ALA A 366 -22.72 -3.81 14.00
N SER A 367 -21.85 -4.47 13.24
CA SER A 367 -20.43 -4.64 13.57
C SER A 367 -19.52 -3.52 13.03
N ALA A 368 -20.08 -2.59 12.24
CA ALA A 368 -19.32 -1.56 11.54
C ALA A 368 -18.74 -0.48 12.48
N GLU A 369 -17.67 0.18 12.03
CA GLU A 369 -17.08 1.31 12.74
C GLU A 369 -18.06 2.49 12.74
N THR A 370 -18.43 2.99 13.92
CA THR A 370 -19.33 4.14 14.04
C THR A 370 -18.54 5.43 14.05
N LEU A 371 -18.72 6.23 13.00
CA LEU A 371 -17.99 7.49 12.81
C LEU A 371 -18.75 8.71 13.33
N PHE A 372 -20.09 8.62 13.35
CA PHE A 372 -20.95 9.67 13.88
C PHE A 372 -22.27 9.06 14.35
N GLY A 373 -22.86 9.60 15.43
CA GLY A 373 -24.15 9.18 15.96
C GLY A 373 -24.14 7.81 16.66
N ASN A 374 -25.32 7.22 16.82
CA ASN A 374 -25.51 5.94 17.51
C ASN A 374 -25.84 4.84 16.49
N ASN A 375 -25.13 3.71 16.55
CA ASN A 375 -25.32 2.62 15.61
C ASN A 375 -26.67 1.90 15.82
N PHE A 376 -27.69 2.40 15.13
CA PHE A 376 -29.05 1.82 15.11
C PHE A 376 -29.05 0.32 14.81
N TYR A 377 -28.20 -0.16 13.91
CA TYR A 377 -28.12 -1.58 13.57
C TYR A 377 -27.63 -2.39 14.75
N LYS A 378 -26.59 -1.91 15.46
CA LYS A 378 -26.09 -2.57 16.67
C LYS A 378 -27.13 -2.60 17.79
N GLU A 379 -27.88 -1.52 17.99
CA GLU A 379 -28.93 -1.45 19.01
C GLU A 379 -30.11 -2.41 18.75
N ASN A 380 -30.32 -2.80 17.49
CA ASN A 380 -31.51 -3.53 17.06
C ASN A 380 -31.21 -4.94 16.52
N GLU A 381 -29.95 -5.39 16.51
CA GLU A 381 -29.55 -6.67 15.93
C GLU A 381 -30.20 -7.89 16.60
N ASN A 382 -30.55 -7.78 17.88
CA ASN A 382 -31.22 -8.84 18.65
C ASN A 382 -32.63 -9.15 18.16
N GLN A 383 -33.22 -8.28 17.33
CA GLN A 383 -34.54 -8.50 16.76
C GLN A 383 -34.50 -9.38 15.49
N LEU A 384 -33.32 -9.65 14.95
CA LEU A 384 -33.17 -10.46 13.74
C LEU A 384 -33.46 -11.94 14.00
N ASP A 385 -33.86 -12.63 12.95
CA ASP A 385 -34.03 -14.09 12.96
C ASP A 385 -32.78 -14.77 12.40
N ASN A 386 -32.12 -15.58 13.24
CA ASN A 386 -30.92 -16.32 12.84
C ASN A 386 -31.19 -17.31 11.70
N ASN A 387 -32.37 -17.92 11.64
CA ASN A 387 -32.74 -18.82 10.55
C ASN A 387 -32.79 -18.05 9.22
N LYS A 388 -33.33 -16.84 9.25
CA LYS A 388 -33.37 -15.96 8.09
C LYS A 388 -31.98 -15.48 7.67
N ILE A 389 -31.12 -15.09 8.64
CA ILE A 389 -29.73 -14.70 8.36
C ILE A 389 -29.00 -15.83 7.62
N ASN A 390 -29.09 -17.05 8.14
CA ASN A 390 -28.46 -18.22 7.54
C ASN A 390 -29.06 -18.54 6.16
N SER A 391 -30.39 -18.39 5.99
CA SER A 391 -31.06 -18.55 4.70
C SER A 391 -30.54 -17.56 3.66
N ASP A 392 -30.44 -16.28 4.02
CA ASP A 392 -29.96 -15.22 3.15
C ASP A 392 -28.47 -15.41 2.78
N LEU A 393 -27.64 -15.93 3.70
CA LEU A 393 -26.25 -16.29 3.42
C LEU A 393 -26.16 -17.46 2.43
N LEU A 394 -26.92 -18.53 2.64
CA LEU A 394 -26.93 -19.69 1.75
C LEU A 394 -27.47 -19.34 0.35
N TYR A 395 -28.49 -18.48 0.27
CA TYR A 395 -28.96 -17.92 -1.01
C TYR A 395 -27.85 -17.13 -1.73
N ARG A 396 -27.04 -16.38 -0.98
CA ARG A 396 -25.91 -15.64 -1.54
C ARG A 396 -24.79 -16.57 -2.04
N VAL A 397 -24.56 -17.69 -1.37
CA VAL A 397 -23.66 -18.75 -1.85
C VAL A 397 -24.11 -19.30 -3.21
N GLU A 398 -25.41 -19.58 -3.39
CA GLU A 398 -25.98 -19.99 -4.69
C GLU A 398 -25.75 -18.94 -5.78
N GLU A 399 -25.92 -17.66 -5.43
CA GLU A 399 -25.67 -16.56 -6.36
C GLU A 399 -24.20 -16.49 -6.81
N TYR A 400 -23.25 -16.77 -5.92
CA TYR A 400 -21.84 -16.84 -6.27
C TYR A 400 -21.50 -18.03 -7.16
N PHE A 401 -22.09 -19.21 -6.93
CA PHE A 401 -21.96 -20.33 -7.86
C PHE A 401 -22.45 -19.95 -9.26
N TYR A 402 -23.62 -19.31 -9.36
CA TYR A 402 -24.17 -18.82 -10.62
C TYR A 402 -23.24 -17.78 -11.30
N ARG A 403 -22.66 -16.85 -10.53
CA ARG A 403 -21.69 -15.88 -11.07
C ARG A 403 -20.44 -16.55 -11.63
N ILE A 404 -19.91 -17.56 -10.94
CA ILE A 404 -18.76 -18.33 -11.44
C ILE A 404 -19.12 -19.00 -12.77
N GLN A 405 -20.27 -19.66 -12.87
CA GLN A 405 -20.75 -20.26 -14.13
C GLN A 405 -20.84 -19.23 -15.25
N LYS A 406 -21.47 -18.08 -14.97
CA LYS A 406 -21.58 -16.98 -15.93
C LYS A 406 -20.22 -16.41 -16.33
N SER A 407 -19.27 -16.36 -15.41
CA SER A 407 -17.90 -15.92 -15.68
C SER A 407 -17.17 -16.89 -16.60
N VAL A 408 -17.36 -18.21 -16.45
CA VAL A 408 -16.74 -19.22 -17.32
C VAL A 408 -17.29 -19.16 -18.76
N ILE A 409 -18.60 -18.93 -18.93
CA ILE A 409 -19.24 -18.90 -20.26
C ILE A 409 -18.88 -17.65 -21.08
N ASN A 410 -18.69 -16.50 -20.42
CA ASN A 410 -18.38 -15.26 -21.12
C ASN A 410 -16.89 -15.18 -21.48
N ASP A 411 -16.52 -15.85 -22.58
CA ASP A 411 -15.20 -15.84 -23.20
C ASP A 411 -14.67 -14.40 -23.40
N GLY A 412 -13.70 -14.00 -22.56
CA GLY A 412 -12.87 -12.81 -22.77
C GLY A 412 -12.86 -11.73 -21.68
N LYS A 413 -13.60 -11.85 -20.56
CA LYS A 413 -13.57 -10.84 -19.47
C LYS A 413 -13.37 -11.35 -18.05
N SER A 414 -13.53 -12.64 -17.80
CA SER A 414 -13.44 -13.17 -16.43
C SER A 414 -11.98 -13.35 -16.02
N SER A 415 -11.49 -12.44 -15.19
CA SER A 415 -10.17 -12.60 -14.59
C SER A 415 -10.18 -13.72 -13.55
N LYS A 416 -9.09 -14.49 -13.45
CA LYS A 416 -8.87 -15.46 -12.35
C LYS A 416 -9.15 -14.82 -10.98
N SER A 417 -8.76 -13.56 -10.83
CA SER A 417 -9.03 -12.73 -9.64
C SER A 417 -10.52 -12.61 -9.31
N GLU A 418 -11.40 -12.51 -10.31
CA GLU A 418 -12.84 -12.44 -10.09
C GLU A 418 -13.41 -13.78 -9.59
N ILE A 419 -12.89 -14.90 -10.08
CA ILE A 419 -13.27 -16.23 -9.63
C ILE A 419 -12.77 -16.47 -8.19
N GLU A 420 -11.51 -16.12 -7.90
CA GLU A 420 -10.96 -16.17 -6.54
C GLU A 420 -11.79 -15.31 -5.56
N LYS A 421 -12.26 -14.14 -5.99
CA LYS A 421 -13.19 -13.31 -5.20
C LYS A 421 -14.48 -14.05 -4.86
N TYR A 422 -15.12 -14.71 -5.83
CA TYR A 422 -16.36 -15.44 -5.56
C TYR A 422 -16.12 -16.71 -4.73
N LEU A 423 -15.04 -17.45 -4.96
CA LEU A 423 -14.65 -18.58 -4.13
C LEU A 423 -14.44 -18.17 -2.68
N GLY A 424 -13.67 -17.10 -2.44
CA GLY A 424 -13.44 -16.59 -1.10
C GLY A 424 -14.73 -16.13 -0.41
N ARG A 425 -15.68 -15.55 -1.16
CA ARG A 425 -17.01 -15.18 -0.63
C ARG A 425 -17.88 -16.39 -0.31
N ILE A 426 -17.85 -17.45 -1.11
CA ILE A 426 -18.54 -18.72 -0.80
C ILE A 426 -18.01 -19.28 0.52
N LEU A 427 -16.69 -19.39 0.66
CA LEU A 427 -16.05 -19.88 1.89
C LEU A 427 -16.45 -19.04 3.10
N THR A 428 -16.39 -17.72 2.97
CA THR A 428 -16.77 -16.77 4.04
C THR A 428 -18.20 -17.02 4.51
N ASP A 429 -19.14 -17.14 3.58
CA ASP A 429 -20.56 -17.30 3.91
C ASP A 429 -20.86 -18.66 4.54
N LEU A 430 -20.23 -19.73 4.06
CA LEU A 430 -20.33 -21.05 4.68
C LEU A 430 -19.79 -21.06 6.10
N MET A 431 -18.66 -20.38 6.35
CA MET A 431 -18.07 -20.25 7.70
C MET A 431 -18.93 -19.38 8.63
N LEU A 432 -19.64 -18.38 8.10
CA LEU A 432 -20.59 -17.58 8.88
C LEU A 432 -21.81 -18.41 9.30
N VAL A 433 -22.42 -19.16 8.38
CA VAL A 433 -23.60 -20.00 8.64
C VAL A 433 -23.32 -21.03 9.74
N THR A 434 -22.10 -21.53 9.77
CA THR A 434 -21.65 -22.58 10.69
C THR A 434 -21.01 -22.04 11.98
N GLY A 435 -20.81 -20.72 12.06
CA GLY A 435 -20.28 -20.03 13.24
C GLY A 435 -18.76 -20.11 13.43
N GLU A 436 -18.00 -20.62 12.46
CA GLU A 436 -16.54 -20.66 12.53
C GLU A 436 -15.91 -19.25 12.48
N ILE A 437 -16.56 -18.32 11.78
CA ILE A 437 -16.20 -16.90 11.82
C ILE A 437 -17.40 -16.08 12.28
N GLN A 438 -17.15 -14.97 12.97
CA GLN A 438 -18.20 -14.09 13.46
C GLN A 438 -18.30 -12.84 12.58
N PHE A 439 -19.50 -12.22 12.53
CA PHE A 439 -19.71 -11.00 11.73
C PHE A 439 -18.76 -9.85 12.10
N GLN A 440 -18.33 -9.77 13.36
CA GLN A 440 -17.34 -8.81 13.83
C GLN A 440 -15.97 -8.97 13.15
N ASP A 441 -15.64 -10.17 12.69
CA ASP A 441 -14.36 -10.48 12.07
C ASP A 441 -14.33 -10.04 10.60
N MET A 442 -15.49 -9.85 9.97
CA MET A 442 -15.59 -9.51 8.55
C MET A 442 -14.87 -8.22 8.16
N HIS A 443 -14.78 -7.24 9.07
CA HIS A 443 -14.08 -5.98 8.83
C HIS A 443 -12.56 -6.11 8.79
N ASN A 444 -12.04 -7.24 9.30
CA ASN A 444 -10.61 -7.56 9.37
C ASN A 444 -10.17 -8.57 8.31
N HIS A 445 -11.13 -9.24 7.64
CA HIS A 445 -10.84 -10.35 6.73
C HIS A 445 -11.32 -10.03 5.31
N HIS A 446 -10.40 -9.74 4.40
CA HIS A 446 -10.72 -9.78 2.97
C HIS A 446 -10.75 -11.23 2.47
N TYR A 447 -11.45 -11.46 1.36
CA TYR A 447 -11.63 -12.82 0.81
C TYR A 447 -10.29 -13.53 0.52
N THR A 448 -9.23 -12.77 0.24
CA THR A 448 -7.86 -13.32 0.09
C THR A 448 -7.31 -13.86 1.40
N HIS A 449 -7.48 -13.15 2.51
CA HIS A 449 -7.09 -13.63 3.84
C HIS A 449 -7.91 -14.86 4.26
N ILE A 450 -9.20 -14.90 3.88
CA ILE A 450 -10.02 -16.11 4.07
C ILE A 450 -9.40 -17.31 3.33
N ILE A 451 -9.04 -17.14 2.06
CA ILE A 451 -8.44 -18.20 1.23
C ILE A 451 -7.06 -18.63 1.74
N PHE A 452 -6.20 -17.70 2.12
CA PHE A 452 -4.80 -18.01 2.42
C PHE A 452 -4.57 -18.37 3.89
N ASP A 453 -5.35 -17.83 4.82
CA ASP A 453 -5.05 -17.95 6.25
C ASP A 453 -6.15 -18.71 6.99
N VAL A 454 -7.41 -18.25 6.91
CA VAL A 454 -8.53 -18.88 7.65
C VAL A 454 -8.88 -20.28 7.11
N LEU A 455 -8.78 -20.47 5.79
CA LEU A 455 -9.06 -21.75 5.16
C LEU A 455 -8.13 -22.88 5.64
N LYS A 456 -6.94 -22.57 6.18
CA LYS A 456 -6.06 -23.59 6.73
C LYS A 456 -6.65 -24.21 8.01
N SER A 457 -7.25 -23.40 8.87
CA SER A 457 -7.71 -23.78 10.21
C SER A 457 -9.15 -24.28 10.31
N THR A 458 -9.99 -24.01 9.30
CA THR A 458 -11.40 -24.49 9.29
C THR A 458 -11.50 -26.02 9.34
N ASN A 459 -12.46 -26.58 10.06
CA ASN A 459 -12.74 -28.02 10.02
C ASN A 459 -13.94 -28.35 9.13
N ILE A 460 -14.65 -27.33 8.65
CA ILE A 460 -15.85 -27.48 7.84
C ILE A 460 -15.49 -27.78 6.39
N ILE A 461 -14.45 -27.10 5.89
CA ILE A 461 -14.00 -27.34 4.52
C ILE A 461 -13.06 -28.55 4.50
N SER A 462 -13.34 -29.53 3.64
CA SER A 462 -12.57 -30.76 3.57
C SER A 462 -11.10 -30.50 3.21
N THR A 463 -10.18 -31.30 3.75
CA THR A 463 -8.74 -31.21 3.43
C THR A 463 -8.48 -31.33 1.93
N HIS A 464 -9.28 -32.13 1.23
CA HIS A 464 -9.18 -32.27 -0.22
C HIS A 464 -9.52 -30.95 -0.93
N THR A 465 -10.65 -30.33 -0.60
CA THR A 465 -11.07 -29.03 -1.16
C THR A 465 -10.07 -27.92 -0.86
N LYS A 466 -9.51 -27.88 0.35
CA LYS A 466 -8.45 -26.93 0.72
C LYS A 466 -7.23 -27.05 -0.20
N ASN A 467 -6.82 -28.29 -0.50
CA ASN A 467 -5.68 -28.54 -1.38
C ASN A 467 -5.95 -28.12 -2.82
N LEU A 468 -7.15 -28.39 -3.35
CA LEU A 468 -7.55 -27.93 -4.69
C LEU A 468 -7.52 -26.41 -4.80
N ILE A 469 -8.07 -25.69 -3.82
CA ILE A 469 -8.07 -24.21 -3.78
C ILE A 469 -6.63 -23.67 -3.70
N LYS A 470 -5.76 -24.31 -2.92
CA LYS A 470 -4.34 -23.94 -2.84
C LYS A 470 -3.62 -24.15 -4.17
N GLU A 471 -3.89 -25.27 -4.86
CA GLU A 471 -3.34 -25.50 -6.20
C GLU A 471 -3.84 -24.42 -7.17
N PHE A 472 -5.13 -24.14 -7.19
CA PHE A 472 -5.74 -23.16 -8.09
C PHE A 472 -5.17 -21.76 -7.88
N THR A 473 -5.02 -21.32 -6.64
CA THR A 473 -4.45 -20.01 -6.31
C THR A 473 -2.97 -19.90 -6.72
N SER A 474 -2.22 -21.00 -6.75
CA SER A 474 -0.82 -21.00 -7.19
C SER A 474 -0.61 -20.86 -8.71
N LYS A 475 -1.61 -21.17 -9.54
CA LYS A 475 -1.52 -21.07 -11.00
C LYS A 475 -1.62 -19.61 -11.45
N SER A 476 -0.89 -19.21 -12.49
CA SER A 476 -0.95 -17.85 -13.05
C SER A 476 -2.14 -17.64 -13.98
N ILE A 477 -2.65 -18.72 -14.58
CA ILE A 477 -3.74 -18.73 -15.56
C ILE A 477 -4.93 -19.48 -14.96
N LEU A 478 -6.14 -19.12 -15.40
CA LEU A 478 -7.37 -19.81 -15.04
C LEU A 478 -7.36 -21.25 -15.57
N ASP A 479 -7.38 -22.24 -14.66
CA ASP A 479 -7.53 -23.65 -14.97
C ASP A 479 -8.98 -24.07 -14.76
N ILE A 480 -9.70 -24.28 -15.87
CA ILE A 480 -11.14 -24.59 -15.86
C ILE A 480 -11.42 -26.00 -15.32
N ILE A 481 -10.52 -26.96 -15.57
CA ILE A 481 -10.69 -28.35 -15.10
C ILE A 481 -10.60 -28.36 -13.58
N LEU A 482 -9.55 -27.76 -13.04
CA LEU A 482 -9.35 -27.63 -11.60
C LEU A 482 -10.48 -26.81 -10.93
N LEU A 483 -10.96 -25.75 -11.59
CA LEU A 483 -12.13 -25.01 -11.11
C LEU A 483 -13.37 -25.90 -11.02
N GLY A 484 -13.61 -26.77 -12.02
CA GLY A 484 -14.71 -27.72 -12.01
C GLY A 484 -14.70 -28.64 -10.80
N GLU A 485 -13.52 -29.19 -10.46
CA GLU A 485 -13.32 -30.04 -9.28
C GLU A 485 -13.60 -29.26 -7.97
N ILE A 486 -13.07 -28.04 -7.85
CA ILE A 486 -13.30 -27.18 -6.69
C ILE A 486 -14.78 -26.90 -6.49
N ILE A 487 -15.49 -26.56 -7.58
CA ILE A 487 -16.91 -26.21 -7.52
C ILE A 487 -17.75 -27.44 -7.15
N GLY A 488 -17.44 -28.63 -7.69
CA GLY A 488 -18.12 -29.87 -7.31
C GLY A 488 -17.99 -30.16 -5.81
N GLU A 489 -16.77 -30.11 -5.29
CA GLU A 489 -16.49 -30.35 -3.88
C GLU A 489 -17.13 -29.31 -2.94
N LEU A 490 -17.07 -28.02 -3.31
CA LEU A 490 -17.70 -26.95 -2.53
C LEU A 490 -19.22 -27.04 -2.57
N TYR A 491 -19.81 -27.44 -3.70
CA TYR A 491 -21.25 -27.57 -3.84
C TYR A 491 -21.80 -28.70 -2.96
N GLU A 492 -21.12 -29.85 -2.90
CA GLU A 492 -21.48 -30.95 -1.99
C GLU A 492 -21.43 -30.54 -0.51
N GLN A 493 -20.41 -29.77 -0.12
CA GLN A 493 -20.30 -29.25 1.25
C GLN A 493 -21.38 -28.22 1.56
N TYR A 494 -21.67 -27.34 0.60
CA TYR A 494 -22.79 -26.40 0.68
C TYR A 494 -24.12 -27.13 0.91
N LEU A 495 -24.42 -28.19 0.15
CA LEU A 495 -25.64 -28.98 0.32
C LEU A 495 -25.73 -29.62 1.72
N LYS A 496 -24.63 -30.18 2.22
CA LYS A 496 -24.56 -30.74 3.59
C LYS A 496 -24.85 -29.68 4.65
N ILE A 497 -24.23 -28.50 4.53
CA ILE A 497 -24.46 -27.39 5.47
C ILE A 497 -25.91 -26.93 5.39
N ARG A 498 -26.46 -26.73 4.18
CA ARG A 498 -27.85 -26.32 3.99
C ARG A 498 -28.83 -27.30 4.63
N HIS A 499 -28.66 -28.60 4.39
CA HIS A 499 -29.50 -29.63 4.99
C HIS A 499 -29.44 -29.63 6.53
N ASN A 500 -28.23 -29.48 7.09
CA ASN A 500 -28.02 -29.47 8.54
C ASN A 500 -28.59 -28.22 9.22
N THR A 501 -28.71 -27.11 8.50
CA THR A 501 -29.21 -25.84 9.07
C THR A 501 -30.74 -25.83 9.20
N LYS A 502 -31.46 -26.85 8.68
CA LYS A 502 -32.94 -26.98 8.73
C LYS A 502 -33.68 -25.73 8.21
N ILE A 503 -33.15 -25.13 7.14
CA ILE A 503 -33.70 -23.94 6.47
C ILE A 503 -34.36 -24.30 5.15
#